data_AF-C0NRH6-F1
#
_entry.id   AF-C0NRH6-F1
#
_cell.length_a   1.000
_cell.length_b   1.000
_cell.length_c   1.000
_cell.angle_alpha   90.00
_cell.angle_beta   90.00
_cell.angle_gamma   90.00
#
_symmetry.space_group_name_H-M   'P 1'
#
loop_
_entity.id
_entity.type
_entity.pdbx_description
1 polymer ?
#
loop_
_entity_poly.entity_id
_entity_poly.type
_entity_poly.pdbx_seq_one_letter_code
_entity_poly.pdbx_strand_id
1 'polypeptide(L)'
;MITLEILLSQRRRSGRVERQTATTTRGSNPKRLLPHSQSHLCRRHPSKTRPHRLPHIMGKVHGSLARAGKVKSQTPKVEPQEKKKTPKGRAKKRLQYTRRFVNVTMTGGKRKMNPNPTS
;
A
#
# COMPACT_ATOMS: atom_id res chain seq x y z
N MET A 1 -34.64 -27.84 30.54
CA MET A 1 -35.13 -26.44 30.49
C MET A 1 -34.06 -25.40 30.88
N ILE A 2 -33.15 -25.70 31.81
CA ILE A 2 -32.10 -24.76 32.27
C ILE A 2 -30.99 -24.49 31.23
N THR A 3 -30.73 -25.43 30.30
CA THR A 3 -29.66 -25.30 29.31
C THR A 3 -29.98 -24.32 28.16
N LEU A 4 -31.25 -24.05 27.88
CA LEU A 4 -31.64 -23.10 26.83
C LEU A 4 -31.55 -21.63 27.30
N GLU A 5 -31.83 -21.37 28.58
CA GLU A 5 -31.74 -20.03 29.21
C GLU A 5 -30.30 -19.45 29.16
N ILE A 6 -29.28 -20.29 29.34
CA ILE A 6 -27.88 -19.85 29.31
C ILE A 6 -27.42 -19.46 27.89
N LEU A 7 -27.95 -20.12 26.85
CA LEU A 7 -27.63 -19.79 25.45
C LEU A 7 -28.38 -18.54 24.94
N LEU A 8 -29.58 -18.28 25.44
CA LEU A 8 -30.36 -17.09 25.09
C LEU A 8 -29.85 -15.81 25.81
N SER A 9 -29.28 -15.94 27.00
CA SER A 9 -28.66 -14.82 27.74
C SER A 9 -27.37 -14.29 27.08
N GLN A 10 -26.59 -15.14 26.40
CA GLN A 10 -25.38 -14.74 25.67
C GLN A 10 -25.69 -13.97 24.36
N ARG A 11 -26.88 -14.16 23.77
CA ARG A 11 -27.26 -13.53 22.48
C ARG A 11 -27.72 -12.07 22.62
N ARG A 12 -28.10 -11.60 23.81
CA ARG A 12 -28.57 -10.22 24.05
C ARG A 12 -27.46 -9.19 24.33
N ARG A 13 -26.19 -9.60 24.53
CA ARG A 13 -25.08 -8.70 24.91
C ARG A 13 -24.22 -8.15 23.77
N SER A 14 -24.45 -8.53 22.51
CA SER A 14 -23.62 -8.07 21.38
C SER A 14 -24.31 -7.05 20.46
N GLY A 15 -25.17 -6.19 21.03
CA GLY A 15 -25.68 -5.00 20.36
C GLY A 15 -24.80 -3.78 20.64
N ARG A 16 -24.62 -2.94 19.63
CA ARG A 16 -24.23 -1.51 19.72
C ARG A 16 -22.73 -1.21 19.95
N VAL A 17 -21.95 -1.24 18.87
CA VAL A 17 -20.81 -0.31 18.72
C VAL A 17 -21.01 0.45 17.41
N GLU A 18 -21.36 1.71 17.60
CA GLU A 18 -21.76 2.70 16.62
C GLU A 18 -20.53 3.31 15.92
N ARG A 19 -20.80 3.92 14.77
CA ARG A 19 -19.87 4.41 13.75
C ARG A 19 -18.93 5.49 14.27
N GLN A 20 -17.69 5.50 13.79
CA GLN A 20 -16.98 6.76 13.53
C GLN A 20 -16.30 6.68 12.15
N THR A 21 -16.73 7.59 11.28
CA THR A 21 -16.24 7.91 9.95
C THR A 21 -15.10 8.92 10.04
N ALA A 22 -14.03 8.74 9.28
CA ALA A 22 -13.09 9.82 8.95
C ALA A 22 -12.53 9.61 7.55
N THR A 23 -13.06 10.38 6.61
CA THR A 23 -12.52 10.66 5.28
C THR A 23 -11.40 11.69 5.44
N THR A 24 -10.29 11.53 4.71
CA THR A 24 -9.30 12.60 4.53
C THR A 24 -8.76 12.53 3.11
N THR A 25 -9.31 13.37 2.26
CA THR A 25 -8.78 13.78 0.96
C THR A 25 -7.77 14.91 1.21
N ARG A 26 -6.55 14.80 0.68
CA ARG A 26 -5.60 15.92 0.58
C ARG A 26 -5.18 16.05 -0.88
N GLY A 27 -5.78 17.04 -1.54
CA GLY A 27 -5.29 17.61 -2.80
C GLY A 27 -5.40 19.12 -2.68
N SER A 28 -4.27 19.82 -2.69
CA SER A 28 -4.19 21.24 -3.09
C SER A 28 -2.72 21.67 -3.11
N ASN A 29 -2.24 22.05 -4.28
CA ASN A 29 -1.17 23.03 -4.41
C ASN A 29 -1.24 23.65 -5.81
N PRO A 30 -1.77 24.87 -5.94
CA PRO A 30 -1.49 25.73 -7.08
C PRO A 30 -0.99 27.08 -6.58
N LYS A 31 0.31 27.37 -6.71
CA LYS A 31 0.83 28.73 -6.56
C LYS A 31 2.01 28.98 -7.49
N ARG A 32 1.78 29.90 -8.44
CA ARG A 32 2.46 31.20 -8.57
C ARG A 32 2.92 31.47 -10.01
N LEU A 33 2.08 32.25 -10.71
CA LEU A 33 2.42 33.04 -11.89
C LEU A 33 3.24 34.27 -11.44
N LEU A 34 4.26 34.63 -12.22
CA LEU A 34 4.91 35.95 -12.23
C LEU A 34 5.39 36.23 -13.68
N PRO A 35 4.81 37.19 -14.42
CA PRO A 35 5.45 37.74 -15.60
C PRO A 35 6.16 39.06 -15.24
N HIS A 36 7.48 39.13 -15.42
CA HIS A 36 8.23 40.38 -15.28
C HIS A 36 8.33 41.09 -16.63
N SER A 37 7.56 42.17 -16.71
CA SER A 37 7.87 43.49 -17.26
C SER A 37 9.06 43.65 -18.22
N GLN A 38 8.72 44.23 -19.38
CA GLN A 38 9.57 44.84 -20.39
C GLN A 38 10.54 45.88 -19.79
N SER A 39 11.77 45.95 -20.30
CA SER A 39 12.50 47.20 -20.54
C SER A 39 13.89 46.96 -21.17
N HIS A 40 14.30 47.93 -21.98
CA HIS A 40 15.67 48.24 -22.43
C HIS A 40 16.17 47.62 -23.75
N LEU A 41 15.91 48.40 -24.82
CA LEU A 41 16.87 48.86 -25.82
C LEU A 41 18.26 48.20 -25.81
N CYS A 42 18.61 47.54 -26.92
CA CYS A 42 19.77 47.93 -27.72
C CYS A 42 19.71 47.24 -29.10
N ARG A 43 19.53 48.04 -30.15
CA ARG A 43 19.80 47.64 -31.54
C ARG A 43 21.29 47.38 -31.69
N ARG A 44 21.68 46.18 -32.10
CA ARG A 44 22.92 45.94 -32.88
C ARG A 44 22.64 44.88 -33.95
N HIS A 45 22.87 45.28 -35.20
CA HIS A 45 22.75 44.49 -36.42
C HIS A 45 23.94 43.50 -36.59
N PRO A 46 23.86 42.54 -37.54
CA PRO A 46 24.23 41.14 -37.31
C PRO A 46 25.58 40.74 -37.92
N SER A 47 26.30 39.83 -37.25
CA SER A 47 27.37 39.04 -37.86
C SER A 47 27.01 37.56 -37.84
N LYS A 48 26.89 37.00 -39.04
CA LYS A 48 26.67 35.58 -39.34
C LYS A 48 27.91 34.77 -38.94
N THR A 49 27.98 34.27 -37.72
CA THR A 49 28.88 33.17 -37.35
C THR A 49 28.14 32.26 -36.40
N ARG A 50 27.70 31.11 -36.93
CA ARG A 50 27.02 30.06 -36.16
C ARG A 50 28.00 29.54 -35.09
N PRO A 51 27.69 29.59 -33.79
CA PRO A 51 28.48 28.83 -32.84
C PRO A 51 28.11 27.36 -33.05
N HIS A 52 29.10 26.57 -33.46
CA HIS A 52 29.02 25.12 -33.38
C HIS A 52 28.72 24.79 -31.90
N ARG A 53 27.47 24.44 -31.61
CA ARG A 53 27.05 24.03 -30.26
C ARG A 53 27.89 22.82 -29.87
N LEU A 54 28.90 23.05 -29.04
CA LEU A 54 29.59 22.00 -28.31
C LEU A 54 28.51 21.17 -27.61
N PRO A 55 28.51 19.84 -27.78
CA PRO A 55 27.59 19.01 -27.03
C PRO A 55 27.99 19.14 -25.57
N HIS A 56 27.13 19.78 -24.77
CA HIS A 56 27.28 19.79 -23.32
C HIS A 56 27.53 18.34 -22.86
N ILE A 57 28.70 18.12 -22.27
CA ILE A 57 29.11 16.87 -21.64
C ILE A 57 28.19 16.67 -20.43
N MET A 58 26.98 16.20 -20.68
CA MET A 58 26.15 15.58 -19.65
C MET A 58 26.67 14.15 -19.54
N GLY A 59 27.58 13.94 -18.57
CA GLY A 59 28.27 12.68 -18.36
C GLY A 59 27.30 11.50 -18.50
N LYS A 60 27.70 10.47 -19.26
CA LYS A 60 26.92 9.24 -19.41
C LYS A 60 26.64 8.66 -18.03
N VAL A 61 25.49 8.99 -17.43
CA VAL A 61 24.97 8.28 -16.27
C VAL A 61 24.56 6.90 -16.78
N HIS A 62 25.39 5.90 -16.49
CA HIS A 62 25.14 4.53 -16.93
C HIS A 62 24.00 3.94 -16.09
N GLY A 63 22.84 3.80 -16.72
CA GLY A 63 21.59 3.44 -16.06
C GLY A 63 20.43 4.18 -16.69
N SER A 64 19.87 3.64 -17.78
CA SER A 64 18.69 4.23 -18.41
C SER A 64 17.46 4.05 -17.51
N LEU A 65 16.67 5.11 -17.34
CA LEU A 65 15.34 5.05 -16.72
C LEU A 65 14.34 4.19 -17.54
N ALA A 66 14.72 3.74 -18.73
CA ALA A 66 13.90 2.97 -19.66
C ALA A 66 13.31 1.66 -19.09
N ARG A 67 13.91 1.09 -18.04
CA ARG A 67 13.42 -0.15 -17.40
C ARG A 67 12.52 0.09 -16.18
N ALA A 68 12.33 1.34 -15.77
CA ALA A 68 11.49 1.66 -14.60
C ALA A 68 10.05 1.17 -14.83
N GLY A 69 9.48 0.47 -13.86
CA GLY A 69 8.09 0.02 -13.92
C GLY A 69 7.80 -1.20 -14.80
N LYS A 70 8.78 -1.75 -15.55
CA LYS A 70 8.59 -2.91 -16.46
C LYS A 70 7.85 -4.07 -15.78
N VAL A 71 8.27 -4.46 -14.57
CA VAL A 71 7.65 -5.61 -13.88
C VAL A 71 6.20 -5.30 -13.49
N LYS A 72 5.93 -4.11 -12.96
CA LYS A 72 4.60 -3.71 -12.50
C LYS A 72 3.56 -3.64 -13.64
N SER A 73 3.99 -3.28 -14.85
CA SER A 73 3.10 -3.25 -16.02
C SER A 73 2.87 -4.62 -16.66
N GLN A 74 3.81 -5.55 -16.49
CA GLN A 74 3.73 -6.90 -17.07
C GLN A 74 3.01 -7.91 -16.17
N THR A 75 2.90 -7.65 -14.86
CA THR A 75 2.15 -8.53 -13.95
C THR A 75 0.64 -8.31 -14.08
N PRO A 76 -0.19 -9.37 -14.24
CA PRO A 76 -1.64 -9.23 -14.27
C PRO A 76 -2.14 -8.65 -12.94
N LYS A 77 -3.10 -7.72 -13.01
CA LYS A 77 -3.70 -7.13 -11.82
C LYS A 77 -4.74 -8.08 -11.25
N VAL A 78 -4.33 -8.88 -10.28
CA VAL A 78 -5.24 -9.76 -9.54
C VAL A 78 -6.00 -8.93 -8.51
N GLU A 79 -7.33 -8.83 -8.66
CA GLU A 79 -8.20 -8.18 -7.70
C GLU A 79 -8.22 -8.94 -6.37
N PRO A 80 -8.26 -8.24 -5.22
CA PRO A 80 -8.27 -8.90 -3.92
C PRO A 80 -9.59 -9.64 -3.73
N GLN A 81 -9.51 -10.96 -3.57
CA GLN A 81 -10.68 -11.76 -3.19
C GLN A 81 -11.19 -11.33 -1.81
N GLU A 82 -12.50 -11.15 -1.68
CA GLU A 82 -13.12 -10.92 -0.37
C GLU A 82 -12.97 -12.16 0.51
N LYS A 83 -12.10 -12.06 1.52
CA LYS A 83 -11.92 -13.08 2.56
C LYS A 83 -12.66 -12.67 3.83
N LYS A 84 -13.20 -13.65 4.54
CA LYS A 84 -13.84 -13.43 5.85
C LYS A 84 -12.87 -12.70 6.78
N LYS A 85 -13.35 -11.64 7.43
CA LYS A 85 -12.56 -10.85 8.37
C LYS A 85 -12.05 -11.77 9.48
N THR A 86 -10.74 -11.72 9.74
CA THR A 86 -10.17 -12.41 10.89
C THR A 86 -10.58 -11.67 12.18
N PRO A 87 -11.02 -12.39 13.23
CA PRO A 87 -11.35 -11.75 14.50
C PRO A 87 -10.11 -11.06 15.07
N LYS A 88 -10.31 -9.93 15.76
CA LYS A 88 -9.24 -9.13 16.36
C LYS A 88 -9.22 -9.28 17.89
N GLY A 89 -8.10 -8.91 18.51
CA GLY A 89 -7.94 -8.89 19.98
C GLY A 89 -7.96 -10.29 20.63
N ARG A 90 -8.68 -10.40 21.76
CA ARG A 90 -8.73 -11.61 22.60
C ARG A 90 -9.27 -12.83 21.85
N ALA A 91 -10.24 -12.64 20.96
CA ALA A 91 -10.78 -13.73 20.14
C ALA A 91 -9.72 -14.34 19.23
N LYS A 92 -8.86 -13.52 18.61
CA LYS A 92 -7.73 -14.01 17.80
C LYS A 92 -6.75 -14.83 18.64
N LYS A 93 -6.42 -14.35 19.85
CA LYS A 93 -5.50 -15.03 20.78
C LYS A 93 -6.05 -16.39 21.23
N ARG A 94 -7.35 -16.48 21.54
CA ARG A 94 -8.04 -17.74 21.83
C ARG A 94 -7.91 -18.74 20.67
N LEU A 95 -8.25 -18.31 19.45
CA LEU A 95 -8.12 -19.17 18.25
C LEU A 95 -6.69 -19.64 18.03
N GLN A 96 -5.70 -18.76 18.22
CA GLN A 96 -4.29 -19.10 18.05
C GLN A 96 -3.79 -20.10 19.10
N TYR A 97 -4.28 -20.01 20.35
CA TYR A 97 -3.98 -20.99 21.39
C TYR A 97 -4.58 -22.36 21.05
N THR A 98 -5.88 -22.40 20.72
CA THR A 98 -6.57 -23.64 20.33
C THR A 98 -5.86 -24.32 19.14
N ARG A 99 -5.45 -23.56 18.12
CA ARG A 99 -4.73 -24.09 16.95
C ARG A 99 -3.32 -24.62 17.23
N ARG A 100 -2.61 -24.05 18.21
CA ARG A 100 -1.21 -24.44 18.50
C ARG A 100 -1.08 -25.53 19.56
N PHE A 101 -1.99 -25.58 20.52
CA PHE A 101 -1.83 -26.38 21.73
C PHE A 101 -2.95 -27.40 21.92
N VAL A 102 -4.20 -27.07 21.59
CA VAL A 102 -5.36 -27.94 21.88
C VAL A 102 -5.64 -28.88 20.72
N ASN A 103 -5.77 -28.35 19.50
CA ASN A 103 -6.19 -29.11 18.32
C ASN A 103 -5.00 -29.60 17.47
N VAL A 104 -3.82 -29.77 18.08
CA VAL A 104 -2.62 -30.19 17.35
C VAL A 104 -2.40 -31.69 17.51
N THR A 105 -2.34 -32.43 16.41
CA THR A 105 -1.88 -33.82 16.39
C THR A 105 -0.36 -33.85 16.40
N MET A 106 0.22 -34.48 17.43
CA MET A 106 1.67 -34.67 17.55
C MET A 106 2.08 -35.86 16.69
N THR A 107 2.56 -35.62 15.48
CA THR A 107 3.15 -36.67 14.65
C THR A 107 4.60 -36.87 15.09
N GLY A 108 4.91 -37.98 15.77
CA GLY A 108 6.26 -38.27 16.27
C GLY A 108 6.70 -37.38 17.45
N GLY A 109 5.77 -36.96 18.31
CA GLY A 109 6.06 -36.17 19.51
C GLY A 109 6.46 -34.71 19.26
N LYS A 110 6.58 -34.28 18.00
CA LYS A 110 6.93 -32.91 17.62
C LYS A 110 5.78 -32.25 16.87
N ARG A 111 5.59 -30.95 17.09
CA ARG A 111 4.67 -30.13 16.29
C ARG A 111 5.24 -29.98 14.88
N LYS A 112 4.40 -30.04 13.85
CA LYS A 112 4.82 -29.62 12.50
C LYS A 112 5.30 -28.17 12.58
N MET A 113 6.56 -27.95 12.16
CA MET A 113 7.25 -26.67 12.32
C MET A 113 6.68 -25.60 11.39
N ASN A 114 6.20 -26.00 10.20
CA ASN A 114 5.67 -25.06 9.22
C ASN A 114 4.16 -24.83 9.41
N PRO A 115 3.72 -23.61 9.78
CA PRO A 115 2.30 -23.27 9.87
C PRO A 115 1.59 -23.18 8.50
N ASN A 116 2.35 -23.14 7.39
CA ASN A 116 1.86 -23.15 6.02
C ASN A 116 2.58 -24.26 5.21
N PRO A 117 2.21 -25.54 5.42
CA PRO A 117 2.81 -26.61 4.64
C PRO A 117 2.46 -26.42 3.16
N THR A 118 3.49 -26.24 2.33
CA THR A 118 3.41 -26.36 0.89
C THR A 118 3.46 -27.85 0.57
N SER A 119 2.32 -28.54 0.65
CA SER A 119 2.22 -29.91 0.14
C SER A 119 2.19 -29.89 -1.38
#